data_AF-A0A4V2NHK7-F1
#
_entry.id   AF-A0A4V2NHK7-F1
#
_cell.length_a   1.000
_cell.length_b   1.000
_cell.length_c   1.000
_cell.angle_alpha   90.00
_cell.angle_beta   90.00
_cell.angle_gamma   90.00
#
_symmetry.space_group_name_H-M   'P 1'
#
loop_
_entity.id
_entity.type
_entity.pdbx_description
1 polymer ?
#
loop_
_entity_poly.entity_id
_entity_poly.type
_entity_poly.pdbx_seq_one_letter_code
_entity_poly.pdbx_strand_id
1 'polypeptide(L)'
;MTTIDFIRVTFGLIAATIGFLFAVAKVAEDAVQPGIGKRFAAELRKLAATPSFSKAYVLASLSSEAVFGSRMLSLRAVSVSVAISIGWIVTFLVISWLMYGHRLWLFDGTFPPFVVKRFWGFAVLGILADFLSTVVTRKLLLVSVSAGALAKWLVVAGNVLLVTANFYLMFSVAKWIFVGSGFENIVDSVRNWIFNFSGLDLLNRLVHDATLVPDGFGQFRIENGETEVVYAFPEGLFFLSSILTTVWVWLHLGGALLLKAAINVDALKNRLVSLSNIDGKPFMSAAAIFAIVTVLLWCCSILIFFVCRMF
;
A
#
# COMPACT_ATOMS: atom_id res chain seq x y z
N MET A 1 -6.57 -15.78 16.99
CA MET A 1 -7.53 -14.75 16.52
C MET A 1 -8.89 -15.42 16.31
N THR A 2 -9.98 -14.87 16.86
CA THR A 2 -11.33 -15.43 16.62
C THR A 2 -11.86 -15.01 15.25
N THR A 3 -12.90 -15.68 14.74
CA THR A 3 -13.58 -15.29 13.48
C THR A 3 -14.18 -13.89 13.60
N ILE A 4 -14.69 -13.53 14.79
CA ILE A 4 -15.22 -12.20 15.08
C ILE A 4 -14.09 -11.15 15.05
N ASP A 5 -12.90 -11.48 15.59
CA ASP A 5 -11.74 -10.59 15.50
C ASP A 5 -11.27 -10.44 14.05
N PHE A 6 -11.21 -11.53 13.27
CA PHE A 6 -10.88 -11.47 11.85
C PHE A 6 -11.85 -10.55 11.08
N ILE A 7 -13.16 -10.72 11.29
CA ILE A 7 -14.19 -9.88 10.65
C ILE A 7 -14.03 -8.42 11.08
N ARG A 8 -13.86 -8.12 12.37
CA ARG A 8 -13.69 -6.74 12.85
C ARG A 8 -12.48 -6.05 12.22
N VAL A 9 -11.35 -6.75 12.17
CA VAL A 9 -10.09 -6.24 11.61
C VAL A 9 -10.21 -6.03 10.10
N THR A 10 -10.71 -7.03 9.38
CA THR A 10 -10.79 -7.00 7.92
C THR A 10 -11.91 -6.09 7.41
N PHE A 11 -13.01 -5.94 8.17
CA PHE A 11 -14.09 -4.99 7.84
C PHE A 11 -13.58 -3.55 7.81
N GLY A 12 -12.83 -3.13 8.84
CA GLY A 12 -12.23 -1.80 8.89
C GLY A 12 -11.30 -1.54 7.71
N LEU A 13 -10.46 -2.53 7.38
CA LEU A 13 -9.56 -2.48 6.22
C LEU A 13 -10.32 -2.30 4.90
N ILE A 14 -11.42 -3.04 4.72
CA ILE A 14 -12.20 -3.02 3.48
C ILE A 14 -13.04 -1.76 3.35
N ALA A 15 -13.70 -1.34 4.42
CA ALA A 15 -14.47 -0.11 4.44
C ALA A 15 -13.58 1.09 4.11
N ALA A 16 -12.38 1.14 4.70
CA ALA A 16 -11.44 2.21 4.43
C ALA A 16 -10.84 2.11 3.01
N THR A 17 -10.55 0.91 2.53
CA THR A 17 -10.12 0.67 1.13
C THR A 17 -11.16 1.15 0.14
N ILE A 18 -12.44 0.84 0.35
CA ILE A 18 -13.55 1.27 -0.50
C ILE A 18 -13.72 2.80 -0.43
N GLY A 19 -13.72 3.38 0.77
CA GLY A 19 -13.84 4.83 0.94
C GLY A 19 -12.71 5.59 0.23
N PHE A 20 -11.48 5.11 0.39
CA PHE A 20 -10.31 5.70 -0.25
C PHE A 20 -10.33 5.54 -1.78
N LEU A 21 -10.78 4.38 -2.27
CA LEU A 21 -11.03 4.12 -3.68
C LEU A 21 -11.98 5.13 -4.32
N PHE A 22 -13.12 5.41 -3.68
CA PHE A 22 -14.07 6.40 -4.17
C PHE A 22 -13.52 7.83 -4.10
N ALA A 23 -12.75 8.16 -3.07
CA ALA A 23 -12.11 9.48 -2.96
C ALA A 23 -11.13 9.71 -4.11
N VAL A 24 -10.25 8.74 -4.39
CA VAL A 24 -9.29 8.82 -5.50
C VAL A 24 -10.00 8.84 -6.85
N ALA A 25 -11.03 8.01 -7.05
CA ALA A 25 -11.79 7.98 -8.29
C ALA A 25 -12.48 9.31 -8.58
N LYS A 26 -13.01 9.98 -7.55
CA LYS A 26 -13.58 11.33 -7.67
C LYS A 26 -12.52 12.35 -8.09
N VAL A 27 -11.36 12.35 -7.43
CA VAL A 27 -10.24 13.24 -7.79
C VAL A 27 -9.76 12.98 -9.21
N ALA A 28 -9.70 11.72 -9.64
CA ALA A 28 -9.36 11.36 -11.01
C ALA A 28 -10.40 11.88 -12.01
N GLU A 29 -11.69 11.73 -11.70
CA GLU A 29 -12.79 12.25 -12.53
C GLU A 29 -12.70 13.77 -12.72
N ASP A 30 -12.40 14.51 -11.63
CA ASP A 30 -12.34 15.97 -11.63
C ASP A 30 -11.05 16.52 -12.27
N ALA A 31 -9.94 15.76 -12.26
CA ALA A 31 -8.61 16.22 -12.68
C ALA A 31 -8.15 15.74 -14.07
N VAL A 32 -8.94 14.91 -14.76
CA VAL A 32 -8.56 14.28 -16.03
C VAL A 32 -9.07 15.08 -17.24
N GLN A 33 -8.22 15.24 -18.25
CA GLN A 33 -8.61 15.90 -19.49
C GLN A 33 -9.73 15.13 -20.21
N PRO A 34 -10.72 15.81 -20.83
CA PRO A 34 -11.86 15.15 -21.47
C PRO A 34 -11.50 14.08 -22.51
N GLY A 35 -10.37 14.24 -23.22
CA GLY A 35 -9.88 13.27 -24.20
C GLY A 35 -9.47 11.92 -23.60
N ILE A 36 -8.84 11.93 -22.41
CA ILE A 36 -8.44 10.72 -21.70
C ILE A 36 -9.67 10.03 -21.12
N GLY A 37 -10.62 10.78 -20.57
CA GLY A 37 -11.90 10.25 -20.08
C GLY A 37 -12.71 9.53 -21.16
N LYS A 38 -12.82 10.11 -22.36
CA LYS A 38 -13.50 9.48 -23.51
C LYS A 38 -12.80 8.19 -23.96
N ARG A 39 -11.47 8.19 -24.04
CA ARG A 39 -10.69 7.00 -24.41
C ARG A 39 -10.83 5.90 -23.35
N PHE A 40 -10.83 6.27 -22.08
CA PHE A 40 -11.06 5.35 -20.97
C PHE A 40 -12.47 4.74 -21.02
N ALA A 41 -13.52 5.55 -21.21
CA ALA A 41 -14.89 5.06 -21.34
C ALA A 41 -15.05 4.09 -22.52
N ALA A 42 -14.38 4.37 -23.66
CA ALA A 42 -14.37 3.47 -24.81
C ALA A 42 -13.71 2.13 -24.52
N GLU A 43 -12.54 2.12 -23.85
CA GLU A 43 -11.86 0.88 -23.46
C GLU A 43 -12.62 0.12 -22.36
N LEU A 44 -13.24 0.83 -21.41
CA LEU A 44 -14.09 0.25 -20.39
C LEU A 44 -15.33 -0.44 -21.00
N ARG A 45 -15.97 0.15 -22.01
CA ARG A 45 -17.06 -0.49 -22.77
C ARG A 45 -16.59 -1.71 -23.56
N LYS A 46 -15.46 -1.62 -24.26
CA LYS A 46 -14.88 -2.76 -24.99
C LYS A 46 -14.57 -3.92 -24.05
N LEU A 47 -14.07 -3.61 -22.86
CA LEU A 47 -13.81 -4.56 -21.79
C LEU A 47 -15.11 -5.18 -21.26
N ALA A 48 -16.15 -4.37 -21.02
CA ALA A 48 -17.45 -4.86 -20.58
C ALA A 48 -18.12 -5.79 -21.62
N ALA A 49 -17.93 -5.52 -22.91
CA ALA A 49 -18.45 -6.37 -23.98
C ALA A 49 -17.65 -7.68 -24.15
N THR A 50 -16.33 -7.62 -24.06
CA THR A 50 -15.43 -8.77 -24.29
C THR A 50 -14.27 -8.75 -23.30
N PRO A 51 -14.50 -9.27 -22.07
CA PRO A 51 -13.56 -9.14 -20.98
C PRO A 51 -12.31 -9.98 -21.21
N SER A 52 -11.14 -9.31 -21.24
CA SER A 52 -9.84 -9.99 -21.30
C SER A 52 -8.82 -9.31 -20.42
N PHE A 53 -7.90 -10.09 -19.86
CA PHE A 53 -6.79 -9.60 -19.06
C PHE A 53 -5.96 -8.55 -19.82
N SER A 54 -5.76 -8.77 -21.13
CA SER A 54 -5.03 -7.85 -21.99
C SER A 54 -5.69 -6.47 -22.07
N LYS A 55 -7.02 -6.40 -22.15
CA LYS A 55 -7.80 -5.14 -22.18
C LYS A 55 -7.86 -4.48 -20.80
N ALA A 56 -8.03 -5.28 -19.75
CA ALA A 56 -7.97 -4.82 -18.36
C ALA A 56 -6.63 -4.13 -18.06
N TYR A 57 -5.55 -4.74 -18.55
CA TYR A 57 -4.20 -4.21 -18.44
C TYR A 57 -4.03 -2.88 -19.17
N VAL A 58 -4.55 -2.77 -20.40
CA VAL A 58 -4.54 -1.50 -21.16
C VAL A 58 -5.34 -0.42 -20.42
N LEU A 59 -6.50 -0.76 -19.88
CA LEU A 59 -7.33 0.14 -19.09
C LEU A 59 -6.59 0.63 -17.84
N ALA A 60 -5.88 -0.26 -17.14
CA ALA A 60 -5.06 0.08 -15.98
C ALA A 60 -3.90 1.02 -16.35
N SER A 61 -3.21 0.77 -17.47
CA SER A 61 -2.16 1.67 -17.97
C SER A 61 -2.72 3.07 -18.30
N LEU A 62 -3.87 3.15 -18.97
CA LEU A 62 -4.54 4.42 -19.28
C LEU A 62 -5.00 5.16 -18.02
N SER A 63 -5.50 4.44 -17.02
CA SER A 63 -5.88 5.01 -15.71
C SER A 63 -4.67 5.61 -15.00
N SER A 64 -3.54 4.90 -15.04
CA SER A 64 -2.30 5.35 -14.44
C SER A 64 -1.80 6.64 -15.09
N GLU A 65 -1.84 6.72 -16.43
CA GLU A 65 -1.52 7.95 -17.15
C GLU A 65 -2.51 9.09 -16.85
N ALA A 66 -3.79 8.78 -16.67
CA ALA A 66 -4.81 9.77 -16.33
C ALA A 66 -4.56 10.40 -14.94
N VAL A 67 -4.25 9.57 -13.94
CA VAL A 67 -4.03 9.99 -12.56
C VAL A 67 -2.69 10.70 -12.40
N PHE A 68 -1.59 10.08 -12.82
CA PHE A 68 -0.22 10.58 -12.61
C PHE A 68 0.27 11.53 -13.72
N GLY A 69 -0.45 11.65 -14.84
CA GLY A 69 -0.07 12.44 -16.01
C GLY A 69 0.85 11.68 -16.98
N SER A 70 1.04 12.21 -18.20
CA SER A 70 1.80 11.52 -19.26
C SER A 70 3.32 11.42 -19.02
N ARG A 71 3.88 12.32 -18.19
CA ARG A 71 5.32 12.30 -17.83
C ARG A 71 5.54 11.41 -16.60
N MET A 72 6.56 10.53 -16.67
CA MET A 72 6.95 9.67 -15.54
C MET A 72 7.40 10.49 -14.33
N LEU A 73 8.29 11.46 -14.59
CA LEU A 73 8.77 12.40 -13.59
C LEU A 73 8.12 13.75 -13.86
N SER A 74 7.16 14.13 -13.00
CA SER A 74 6.51 15.43 -13.02
C SER A 74 6.06 15.81 -11.62
N LEU A 75 5.88 17.11 -11.36
CA LEU A 75 5.34 17.60 -10.10
C LEU A 75 3.94 17.01 -9.81
N ARG A 76 3.14 16.78 -10.87
CA ARG A 76 1.85 16.06 -10.75
C ARG A 76 2.07 14.63 -10.27
N ALA A 77 2.97 13.87 -10.91
CA ALA A 77 3.22 12.49 -10.52
C ALA A 77 3.73 12.38 -9.08
N VAL A 78 4.62 13.28 -8.66
CA VAL A 78 5.13 13.34 -7.29
C VAL A 78 4.00 13.68 -6.31
N SER A 79 3.27 14.78 -6.52
CA SER A 79 2.20 15.21 -5.61
C SER A 79 1.09 14.18 -5.48
N VAL A 80 0.69 13.53 -6.58
CA VAL A 80 -0.32 12.47 -6.56
C VAL A 80 0.19 11.24 -5.82
N SER A 81 1.44 10.81 -6.03
CA SER A 81 2.03 9.69 -5.29
C SER A 81 2.09 9.99 -3.79
N VAL A 82 2.57 11.18 -3.41
CA VAL A 82 2.64 11.62 -2.01
C VAL A 82 1.25 11.64 -1.38
N ALA A 83 0.26 12.20 -2.07
CA ALA A 83 -1.12 12.26 -1.58
C ALA A 83 -1.71 10.86 -1.38
N ILE A 84 -1.46 9.93 -2.32
CA ILE A 84 -1.93 8.54 -2.21
C ILE A 84 -1.25 7.82 -1.04
N SER A 85 0.07 7.94 -0.91
CA SER A 85 0.83 7.34 0.21
C SER A 85 0.34 7.87 1.56
N ILE A 86 0.19 9.19 1.70
CA ILE A 86 -0.33 9.80 2.94
C ILE A 86 -1.76 9.30 3.22
N GLY A 87 -2.60 9.21 2.18
CA GLY A 87 -3.96 8.69 2.32
C GLY A 87 -4.00 7.24 2.84
N TRP A 88 -3.10 6.38 2.35
CA TRP A 88 -2.96 5.01 2.86
C TRP A 88 -2.42 4.98 4.29
N ILE A 89 -1.39 5.77 4.59
CA ILE A 89 -0.83 5.89 5.95
C ILE A 89 -1.92 6.30 6.94
N VAL A 90 -2.69 7.34 6.64
CA VAL A 90 -3.80 7.80 7.48
C VAL A 90 -4.87 6.72 7.62
N THR A 91 -5.21 6.05 6.52
CA THR A 91 -6.16 4.92 6.53
C THR A 91 -5.70 3.82 7.48
N PHE A 92 -4.44 3.39 7.38
CA PHE A 92 -3.88 2.38 8.27
C PHE A 92 -3.84 2.83 9.73
N LEU A 93 -3.48 4.10 10.00
CA LEU A 93 -3.52 4.64 11.36
C LEU A 93 -4.93 4.64 11.95
N VAL A 94 -5.96 4.99 11.15
CA VAL A 94 -7.37 4.92 11.59
C VAL A 94 -7.77 3.48 11.89
N ILE A 95 -7.41 2.53 11.02
CA ILE A 95 -7.68 1.10 11.24
C ILE A 95 -6.97 0.62 12.52
N SER A 96 -5.70 0.96 12.71
CA SER A 96 -4.95 0.61 13.91
C SER A 96 -5.55 1.23 15.16
N TRP A 97 -6.03 2.46 15.09
CA TRP A 97 -6.74 3.09 16.21
C TRP A 97 -8.07 2.39 16.52
N LEU A 98 -8.85 2.01 15.51
CA LEU A 98 -10.09 1.25 15.72
C LEU A 98 -9.82 -0.15 16.32
N MET A 99 -8.68 -0.77 15.99
CA MET A 99 -8.30 -2.08 16.49
C MET A 99 -7.70 -2.07 17.90
N TYR A 100 -6.81 -1.12 18.18
CA TYR A 100 -5.99 -1.11 19.38
C TYR A 100 -6.36 0.02 20.35
N GLY A 101 -7.17 0.99 19.92
CA GLY A 101 -7.61 2.13 20.73
C GLY A 101 -6.43 2.92 21.30
N HIS A 102 -6.51 3.21 22.60
CA HIS A 102 -5.45 3.90 23.35
C HIS A 102 -4.17 3.07 23.54
N ARG A 103 -4.16 1.79 23.16
CA ARG A 103 -2.94 0.96 23.19
C ARG A 103 -2.05 1.14 21.96
N LEU A 104 -2.52 1.90 20.95
CA LEU A 104 -1.68 2.26 19.81
C LEU A 104 -0.56 3.19 20.29
N TRP A 105 0.66 2.92 19.84
CA TRP A 105 1.86 3.68 20.22
C TRP A 105 1.77 5.20 19.99
N LEU A 106 0.89 5.64 19.08
CA LEU A 106 0.62 7.05 18.81
C LEU A 106 0.02 7.79 20.03
N PHE A 107 -0.67 7.05 20.92
CA PHE A 107 -1.36 7.59 22.10
C PHE A 107 -0.68 7.20 23.42
N ASP A 108 0.37 6.38 23.39
CA ASP A 108 1.20 6.09 24.56
C ASP A 108 2.05 7.33 24.87
N GLY A 109 2.21 7.75 26.13
CA GLY A 109 3.04 8.93 26.46
C GLY A 109 4.54 8.72 26.23
N THR A 110 4.98 7.46 26.15
CA THR A 110 6.39 7.06 26.16
C THR A 110 7.03 7.10 24.77
N PHE A 111 6.30 6.65 23.75
CA PHE A 111 6.82 6.46 22.39
C PHE A 111 6.81 7.71 21.49
N PRO A 112 5.82 8.62 21.52
CA PRO A 112 5.72 9.75 20.60
C PRO A 112 6.95 10.65 20.53
N PRO A 113 7.66 10.97 21.63
CA PRO A 113 8.87 11.79 21.53
C PRO A 113 9.98 11.13 20.69
N PHE A 114 10.16 9.82 20.84
CA PHE A 114 11.16 9.03 20.10
C PHE A 114 10.72 8.74 18.67
N VAL A 115 9.45 8.38 18.52
CA VAL A 115 8.84 8.09 17.23
C VAL A 115 8.77 9.38 16.42
N VAL A 116 8.11 10.46 16.85
CA VAL A 116 7.94 11.71 16.06
C VAL A 116 9.26 12.27 15.55
N LYS A 117 10.34 12.29 16.35
CA LYS A 117 11.63 12.87 15.93
C LYS A 117 12.32 12.07 14.81
N ARG A 118 12.10 10.76 14.70
CA ARG A 118 12.73 9.88 13.69
C ARG A 118 11.74 9.42 12.61
N PHE A 119 10.48 9.27 12.98
CA PHE A 119 9.32 8.94 12.15
C PHE A 119 9.21 9.87 10.96
N TRP A 120 9.39 11.18 11.11
CA TRP A 120 9.32 12.08 9.95
C TRP A 120 10.41 11.78 8.91
N GLY A 121 11.63 11.42 9.35
CA GLY A 121 12.72 11.05 8.44
C GLY A 121 12.42 9.75 7.67
N PHE A 122 11.98 8.71 8.38
CA PHE A 122 11.62 7.44 7.76
C PHE A 122 10.28 7.49 7.01
N ALA A 123 9.36 8.38 7.37
CA ALA A 123 8.12 8.63 6.64
C ALA A 123 8.41 9.27 5.29
N VAL A 124 9.32 10.26 5.25
CA VAL A 124 9.81 10.84 3.98
C VAL A 124 10.50 9.77 3.14
N LEU A 125 11.31 8.89 3.75
CA LEU A 125 11.92 7.76 3.05
C LEU A 125 10.87 6.80 2.49
N GLY A 126 9.83 6.47 3.26
CA GLY A 126 8.71 5.64 2.83
C GLY A 126 7.97 6.24 1.62
N ILE A 127 7.63 7.53 1.69
CA ILE A 127 7.00 8.23 0.57
C ILE A 127 7.91 8.28 -0.67
N LEU A 128 9.23 8.43 -0.48
CA LEU A 128 10.20 8.36 -1.57
C LEU A 128 10.25 6.96 -2.19
N ALA A 129 10.24 5.91 -1.36
CA ALA A 129 10.19 4.52 -1.81
C ALA A 129 8.91 4.27 -2.62
N ASP A 130 7.76 4.77 -2.15
CA ASP A 130 6.47 4.66 -2.85
C ASP A 130 6.50 5.34 -4.22
N PHE A 131 7.09 6.54 -4.31
CA PHE A 131 7.22 7.24 -5.57
C PHE A 131 8.13 6.50 -6.56
N LEU A 132 9.29 6.01 -6.11
CA LEU A 132 10.21 5.23 -6.95
C LEU A 132 9.55 3.95 -7.44
N SER A 133 8.91 3.22 -6.52
CA SER A 133 8.10 2.03 -6.83
C SER A 133 7.04 2.36 -7.88
N THR A 134 6.32 3.48 -7.74
CA THR A 134 5.31 3.94 -8.71
C THR A 134 5.91 4.21 -10.08
N VAL A 135 7.06 4.90 -10.16
CA VAL A 135 7.75 5.17 -11.43
C VAL A 135 8.15 3.87 -12.13
N VAL A 136 8.70 2.91 -11.38
CA VAL A 136 9.08 1.59 -11.91
C VAL A 136 7.84 0.85 -12.42
N THR A 137 6.77 0.77 -11.61
CA THR A 137 5.51 0.13 -12.01
C THR A 137 4.96 0.74 -13.29
N ARG A 138 4.90 2.07 -13.37
CA ARG A 138 4.41 2.77 -14.57
C ARG A 138 5.24 2.48 -15.80
N LYS A 139 6.57 2.46 -15.67
CA LYS A 139 7.47 2.13 -16.78
C LYS A 139 7.25 0.70 -17.28
N LEU A 140 7.16 -0.26 -16.36
CA LEU A 140 6.88 -1.65 -16.72
C LEU A 140 5.54 -1.77 -17.44
N LEU A 141 4.50 -1.11 -16.92
CA LEU A 141 3.17 -1.12 -17.51
C LEU A 141 3.15 -0.64 -18.96
N LEU A 142 3.76 0.51 -19.24
CA LEU A 142 3.76 1.08 -20.59
C LEU A 142 4.50 0.19 -21.58
N VAL A 143 5.63 -0.41 -21.17
CA VAL A 143 6.44 -1.27 -22.03
C VAL A 143 5.70 -2.55 -22.41
N SER A 144 4.87 -3.10 -21.51
CA SER A 144 4.10 -4.33 -21.78
C SER A 144 2.67 -4.11 -22.25
N VAL A 145 2.25 -2.89 -22.58
CA VAL A 145 0.90 -2.62 -23.16
C VAL A 145 0.66 -3.45 -24.43
N SER A 146 1.65 -3.53 -25.31
CA SER A 146 1.59 -4.29 -26.58
C SER A 146 1.93 -5.77 -26.43
N ALA A 147 2.37 -6.21 -25.25
CA ALA A 147 2.78 -7.58 -25.02
C ALA A 147 1.60 -8.56 -24.89
N GLY A 148 1.88 -9.85 -25.03
CA GLY A 148 0.90 -10.93 -24.82
C GLY A 148 0.41 -11.02 -23.36
N ALA A 149 -0.71 -11.72 -23.15
CA ALA A 149 -1.34 -11.84 -21.82
C ALA A 149 -0.41 -12.46 -20.75
N LEU A 150 0.43 -13.44 -21.13
CA LEU A 150 1.40 -14.06 -20.23
C LEU A 150 2.48 -13.08 -19.78
N ALA A 151 3.05 -12.32 -20.71
CA ALA A 151 4.06 -11.30 -20.41
C ALA A 151 3.49 -10.20 -19.51
N LYS A 152 2.25 -9.77 -19.78
CA LYS A 152 1.52 -8.84 -18.90
C LYS A 152 1.37 -9.40 -17.49
N TRP A 153 1.02 -10.68 -17.32
CA TRP A 153 0.92 -11.35 -16.01
C TRP A 153 2.24 -11.37 -15.26
N LEU A 154 3.33 -11.72 -15.95
CA LEU A 154 4.67 -11.73 -15.38
C LEU A 154 5.12 -10.32 -14.96
N VAL A 155 4.79 -9.29 -15.74
CA VAL A 155 5.05 -7.90 -15.35
C VAL A 155 4.35 -7.57 -14.05
N VAL A 156 3.09 -7.97 -13.89
CA VAL A 156 2.39 -7.67 -12.66
C VAL A 156 3.00 -8.42 -11.47
N ALA A 157 3.20 -9.74 -11.58
CA ALA A 157 3.85 -10.52 -10.51
C ALA A 157 5.26 -9.99 -10.15
N GLY A 158 6.07 -9.69 -11.16
CA GLY A 158 7.40 -9.09 -10.99
C GLY A 158 7.35 -7.71 -10.34
N ASN A 159 6.28 -6.94 -10.56
CA ASN A 159 6.12 -5.64 -9.90
C ASN A 159 6.00 -5.75 -8.39
N VAL A 160 5.28 -6.75 -7.86
CA VAL A 160 5.21 -6.97 -6.39
C VAL A 160 6.61 -7.22 -5.83
N LEU A 161 7.37 -8.08 -6.48
CA LEU A 161 8.73 -8.41 -6.07
C LEU A 161 9.64 -7.18 -6.10
N LEU A 162 9.53 -6.36 -7.15
CA LEU A 162 10.32 -5.13 -7.29
C LEU A 162 9.96 -4.08 -6.25
N VAL A 163 8.67 -3.91 -5.93
CA VAL A 163 8.20 -2.99 -4.89
C VAL A 163 8.73 -3.45 -3.53
N THR A 164 8.59 -4.74 -3.22
CA THR A 164 9.10 -5.33 -1.97
C THR A 164 10.61 -5.19 -1.87
N ALA A 165 11.35 -5.47 -2.95
CA ALA A 165 12.80 -5.33 -2.99
C ALA A 165 13.24 -3.87 -2.84
N ASN A 166 12.55 -2.93 -3.50
CA ASN A 166 12.83 -1.49 -3.39
C ASN A 166 12.62 -1.01 -1.95
N PHE A 167 11.49 -1.35 -1.33
CA PHE A 167 11.21 -1.01 0.06
C PHE A 167 12.27 -1.60 1.00
N TYR A 168 12.54 -2.90 0.86
CA TYR A 168 13.55 -3.59 1.66
C TYR A 168 14.92 -2.94 1.56
N LEU A 169 15.43 -2.71 0.35
CA LEU A 169 16.74 -2.10 0.16
C LEU A 169 16.81 -0.67 0.72
N MET A 170 15.81 0.17 0.47
CA MET A 170 15.80 1.55 0.97
C MET A 170 15.76 1.59 2.50
N PHE A 171 14.91 0.80 3.13
CA PHE A 171 14.80 0.76 4.59
C PHE A 171 16.01 0.08 5.24
N SER A 172 16.54 -1.01 4.68
CA SER A 172 17.76 -1.65 5.18
C SER A 172 18.97 -0.74 5.12
N VAL A 173 19.16 0.01 4.02
CA VAL A 173 20.24 1.00 3.90
C VAL A 173 20.06 2.13 4.90
N ALA A 174 18.85 2.66 5.05
CA ALA A 174 18.59 3.72 6.03
C ALA A 174 18.85 3.22 7.47
N LYS A 175 18.35 2.03 7.84
CA LYS A 175 18.63 1.40 9.13
C LYS A 175 20.12 1.23 9.36
N TRP A 176 20.85 0.73 8.37
CA TRP A 176 22.30 0.57 8.46
C TRP A 176 23.03 1.90 8.68
N ILE A 177 22.62 2.99 8.02
CA ILE A 177 23.19 4.32 8.22
C ILE A 177 22.92 4.85 9.64
N PHE A 178 21.70 4.68 10.17
CA PHE A 178 21.31 5.26 11.46
C PHE A 178 21.69 4.40 12.68
N VAL A 179 21.67 3.08 12.54
CA VAL A 179 21.81 2.13 13.65
C VAL A 179 23.05 1.25 13.50
N GLY A 180 23.64 1.13 12.30
CA GLY A 180 24.77 0.23 12.03
C GLY A 180 24.35 -1.23 11.76
N SER A 181 23.06 -1.53 11.85
CA SER A 181 22.41 -2.78 11.49
C SER A 181 21.20 -2.48 10.60
N GLY A 182 20.81 -3.38 9.70
CA GLY A 182 19.67 -3.10 8.81
C GLY A 182 19.36 -4.17 7.75
N PHE A 183 20.31 -5.08 7.48
CA PHE A 183 20.13 -6.19 6.55
C PHE A 183 19.74 -7.47 7.29
N GLU A 184 18.50 -7.54 7.72
CA GLU A 184 17.90 -8.74 8.30
C GLU A 184 17.47 -9.73 7.22
N ASN A 185 16.98 -10.90 7.59
CA ASN A 185 16.43 -11.82 6.59
C ASN A 185 15.17 -11.20 5.93
N ILE A 186 15.13 -11.19 4.59
CA ILE A 186 14.02 -10.60 3.83
C ILE A 186 12.68 -11.27 4.11
N VAL A 187 12.66 -12.59 4.34
CA VAL A 187 11.43 -13.33 4.64
C VAL A 187 10.89 -12.93 6.01
N ASP A 188 11.76 -12.82 7.01
CA ASP A 188 11.39 -12.39 8.35
C ASP A 188 10.94 -10.93 8.36
N SER A 189 11.61 -10.07 7.60
CA SER A 189 11.23 -8.66 7.42
C SER A 189 9.82 -8.55 6.83
N VAL A 190 9.56 -9.24 5.71
CA VAL A 190 8.23 -9.24 5.06
C VAL A 190 7.15 -9.82 5.98
N ARG A 191 7.46 -10.88 6.72
CA ARG A 191 6.55 -11.46 7.71
C ARG A 191 6.22 -10.43 8.80
N ASN A 192 7.23 -9.76 9.35
CA ASN A 192 7.02 -8.73 10.36
C ASN A 192 6.16 -7.59 9.80
N TRP A 193 6.46 -7.09 8.61
CA TRP A 193 5.71 -5.99 8.00
C TRP A 193 4.24 -6.31 7.73
N ILE A 194 3.93 -7.54 7.31
CA ILE A 194 2.55 -7.97 7.03
C ILE A 194 1.77 -8.23 8.32
N PHE A 195 2.36 -8.96 9.27
CA PHE A 195 1.64 -9.43 10.46
C PHE A 195 1.69 -8.47 11.64
N ASN A 196 2.67 -7.56 11.67
CA ASN A 196 2.87 -6.55 12.70
C ASN A 196 2.80 -5.13 12.12
N PHE A 197 1.88 -4.90 11.18
CA PHE A 197 1.86 -3.65 10.40
C PHE A 197 1.69 -2.38 11.24
N SER A 198 1.08 -2.48 12.41
CA SER A 198 0.82 -1.35 13.31
C SER A 198 1.76 -1.30 14.51
N GLY A 199 2.58 -2.34 14.70
CA GLY A 199 3.56 -2.38 15.77
C GLY A 199 4.76 -1.50 15.47
N LEU A 200 5.45 -1.08 16.53
CA LEU A 200 6.76 -0.47 16.40
C LEU A 200 7.79 -1.58 16.38
N ASP A 201 8.61 -1.61 15.34
CA ASP A 201 9.83 -2.38 15.38
C ASP A 201 10.84 -1.61 16.22
N LEU A 202 11.32 -2.24 17.30
CA LEU A 202 12.24 -1.64 18.26
C LEU A 202 13.65 -2.14 17.97
N LEU A 203 14.46 -1.23 17.44
CA LEU A 203 15.87 -1.44 17.17
C LEU A 203 16.69 -0.77 18.25
N ASN A 204 17.36 -1.57 19.08
CA ASN A 204 18.13 -1.07 20.21
C ASN A 204 19.63 -1.11 19.89
N ARG A 205 20.35 -0.05 20.25
CA ARG A 205 21.80 -0.01 20.20
C ARG A 205 22.35 0.51 21.53
N LEU A 206 23.31 -0.20 22.10
CA LEU A 206 24.05 0.29 23.25
C LEU A 206 25.18 1.21 22.78
N VAL A 207 25.23 2.40 23.36
CA VAL A 207 26.34 3.34 23.22
C VAL A 207 27.20 3.24 24.47
N HIS A 208 28.48 2.94 24.29
CA HIS A 208 29.48 2.96 25.35
C HIS A 208 30.02 4.38 25.50
N ASP A 209 29.25 5.26 26.12
CA ASP A 209 29.77 6.55 26.58
C ASP A 209 30.30 6.37 28.00
N ALA A 210 31.42 5.67 28.13
CA ALA A 210 32.12 5.55 29.40
C ALA A 210 33.08 6.74 29.57
N THR A 211 32.80 7.57 30.56
CA THR A 211 33.71 8.63 31.00
C THR A 211 34.51 8.13 32.19
N LEU A 212 35.83 8.09 32.07
CA LEU A 212 36.71 7.78 33.19
C LEU A 212 36.91 9.04 34.02
N VAL A 213 36.35 9.07 35.22
CA VAL A 213 36.53 10.16 36.18
C VAL A 213 37.52 9.70 37.25
N PRO A 214 38.56 10.49 37.59
CA PRO A 214 39.51 10.12 38.63
C PRO A 214 38.83 9.94 40.00
N ASP A 215 39.10 8.83 40.68
CA ASP A 215 38.54 8.47 42.00
C ASP A 215 39.66 8.20 43.02
N GLY A 216 40.60 9.14 43.10
CA GLY A 216 41.76 9.05 44.00
C GLY A 216 42.94 8.24 43.47
N PHE A 217 43.93 7.95 44.32
CA PHE A 217 45.26 7.36 44.06
C PHE A 217 45.37 6.42 42.83
N GLY A 218 45.51 6.99 41.63
CA GLY A 218 45.63 6.23 40.38
C GLY A 218 44.42 5.37 40.01
N GLN A 219 43.28 5.54 40.69
CA GLN A 219 42.03 4.83 40.40
C GLN A 219 41.10 5.72 39.57
N PHE A 220 40.41 5.11 38.62
CA PHE A 220 39.39 5.76 37.82
C PHE A 220 38.06 5.09 38.11
N ARG A 221 37.03 5.88 38.42
CA ARG A 221 35.64 5.43 38.43
C ARG A 221 35.07 5.62 37.04
N ILE A 222 34.43 4.56 36.52
CA ILE A 222 33.64 4.66 35.31
C ILE A 222 32.35 5.39 35.69
N GLU A 223 32.17 6.60 35.19
CA GLU A 223 30.88 7.30 35.23
C GLU A 223 30.27 7.34 33.83
N ASN A 224 28.95 7.15 33.80
CA ASN A 224 28.09 6.92 32.63
C ASN A 224 28.19 5.49 32.09
N GLY A 225 27.08 4.77 32.24
CA GLY A 225 26.90 3.38 31.84
C GLY A 225 26.38 3.23 30.42
N GLU A 226 26.25 1.98 29.98
CA GLU A 226 25.67 1.61 28.70
C GLU A 226 24.35 2.36 28.47
N THR A 227 24.36 3.30 27.52
CA THR A 227 23.16 4.07 27.19
C THR A 227 22.47 3.39 26.02
N GLU A 228 21.27 2.88 26.26
CA GLU A 228 20.44 2.28 25.23
C GLU A 228 19.80 3.36 24.36
N VAL A 229 20.15 3.37 23.07
CA VAL A 229 19.48 4.15 22.04
C VAL A 229 18.42 3.27 21.40
N VAL A 230 17.17 3.60 21.63
CA VAL A 230 16.00 2.91 21.10
C VAL A 230 15.49 3.62 19.85
N TYR A 231 15.41 2.90 18.74
CA TYR A 231 14.75 3.34 17.51
C TYR A 231 13.45 2.58 17.34
N ALA A 232 12.34 3.31 17.20
CA ALA A 232 11.01 2.72 17.07
C ALA A 232 10.35 3.24 15.79
N PHE A 233 9.98 2.34 14.86
CA PHE A 233 9.34 2.75 13.61
C PHE A 233 8.32 1.72 13.11
N PRO A 234 7.13 2.16 12.63
CA PRO A 234 6.10 1.25 12.14
C PRO A 234 6.36 0.83 10.69
N GLU A 235 7.41 0.05 10.45
CA GLU A 235 7.85 -0.37 9.10
C GLU A 235 6.72 -1.00 8.28
N GLY A 236 5.92 -1.86 8.91
CA GLY A 236 4.85 -2.55 8.22
C GLY A 236 3.74 -1.62 7.71
N LEU A 237 3.47 -0.50 8.39
CA LEU A 237 2.51 0.50 7.93
C LEU A 237 2.97 1.13 6.61
N PHE A 238 4.25 1.50 6.53
CA PHE A 238 4.83 2.08 5.33
C PHE A 238 5.02 1.06 4.22
N PHE A 239 5.35 -0.19 4.56
CA PHE A 239 5.43 -1.28 3.60
C PHE A 239 4.08 -1.54 2.93
N LEU A 240 3.00 -1.62 3.73
CA LEU A 240 1.66 -1.79 3.21
C LEU A 240 1.21 -0.58 2.39
N SER A 241 1.55 0.64 2.80
CA SER A 241 1.35 1.85 1.98
C SER A 241 2.06 1.74 0.63
N SER A 242 3.31 1.27 0.62
CA SER A 242 4.13 1.12 -0.60
C SER A 242 3.56 0.12 -1.58
N ILE A 243 3.17 -1.05 -1.05
CA ILE A 243 2.46 -2.06 -1.82
C ILE A 243 1.17 -1.47 -2.36
N LEU A 244 0.31 -0.86 -1.53
CA LEU A 244 -0.98 -0.39 -2.01
C LEU A 244 -0.89 0.80 -2.97
N THR A 245 0.10 1.68 -2.83
CA THR A 245 0.34 2.81 -3.73
C THR A 245 0.70 2.35 -5.14
N THR A 246 1.43 1.24 -5.26
CA THR A 246 1.75 0.61 -6.55
C THR A 246 0.72 -0.42 -7.01
N VAL A 247 -0.03 -1.02 -6.06
CA VAL A 247 -1.04 -2.04 -6.32
C VAL A 247 -2.33 -1.47 -6.91
N TRP A 248 -2.52 -0.14 -6.93
CA TRP A 248 -3.63 0.54 -7.62
C TRP A 248 -3.88 0.09 -9.06
N VAL A 249 -2.83 -0.34 -9.75
CA VAL A 249 -2.89 -0.89 -11.10
C VAL A 249 -3.66 -2.22 -11.14
N TRP A 250 -3.51 -3.05 -10.10
CA TRP A 250 -4.24 -4.28 -9.93
C TRP A 250 -5.67 -4.06 -9.47
N LEU A 251 -5.96 -2.97 -8.75
CA LEU A 251 -7.34 -2.61 -8.44
C LEU A 251 -8.17 -2.43 -9.73
N HIS A 252 -7.56 -1.84 -10.75
CA HIS A 252 -8.20 -1.64 -12.06
C HIS A 252 -8.24 -2.95 -12.89
N LEU A 253 -7.22 -3.80 -12.77
CA LEU A 253 -7.14 -5.14 -13.39
C LEU A 253 -8.10 -6.15 -12.74
N GLY A 254 -8.23 -6.10 -11.42
CA GLY A 254 -9.09 -6.93 -10.59
C GLY A 254 -10.55 -6.60 -10.82
N GLY A 255 -10.91 -5.31 -10.82
CA GLY A 255 -12.26 -4.87 -11.19
C GLY A 255 -12.69 -5.39 -12.57
N ALA A 256 -11.76 -5.45 -13.52
CA ALA A 256 -11.98 -6.00 -14.86
C ALA A 256 -12.07 -7.54 -14.91
N LEU A 257 -11.22 -8.25 -14.17
CA LEU A 257 -11.29 -9.71 -14.00
C LEU A 257 -12.58 -10.14 -13.30
N LEU A 258 -13.15 -9.26 -12.49
CA LEU A 258 -14.35 -9.53 -11.72
C LEU A 258 -15.61 -9.08 -12.46
N LEU A 259 -15.52 -8.07 -13.33
CA LEU A 259 -16.50 -7.85 -14.38
C LEU A 259 -16.60 -9.08 -15.31
N LYS A 260 -15.49 -9.75 -15.61
CA LYS A 260 -15.50 -11.05 -16.32
C LYS A 260 -16.26 -12.11 -15.54
N ALA A 261 -16.00 -12.23 -14.24
CA ALA A 261 -16.72 -13.17 -13.37
C ALA A 261 -18.22 -12.83 -13.28
N ALA A 262 -18.56 -11.54 -13.22
CA ALA A 262 -19.93 -11.05 -13.22
C ALA A 262 -20.62 -11.22 -14.58
N ILE A 263 -19.90 -11.14 -15.70
CA ILE A 263 -20.44 -11.41 -17.05
C ILE A 263 -20.89 -12.87 -17.18
N ASN A 264 -20.20 -13.79 -16.49
CA ASN A 264 -20.63 -15.19 -16.41
C ASN A 264 -21.86 -15.39 -15.52
N VAL A 265 -22.29 -14.36 -14.78
CA VAL A 265 -23.47 -14.36 -13.89
C VAL A 265 -24.44 -13.29 -14.38
N ASP A 266 -25.32 -13.64 -15.32
CA ASP A 266 -26.18 -12.70 -16.06
C ASP A 266 -26.94 -11.68 -15.19
N ALA A 267 -27.38 -12.07 -13.99
CA ALA A 267 -28.06 -11.18 -13.04
C ALA A 267 -27.15 -10.08 -12.47
N LEU A 268 -25.88 -10.38 -12.21
CA LEU A 268 -24.91 -9.44 -11.65
C LEU A 268 -24.38 -8.50 -12.75
N LYS A 269 -24.17 -9.03 -13.96
CA LYS A 269 -23.81 -8.25 -15.16
C LYS A 269 -24.80 -7.11 -15.42
N ASN A 270 -26.09 -7.42 -15.50
CA ASN A 270 -27.11 -6.43 -15.84
C ASN A 270 -27.22 -5.34 -14.76
N ARG A 271 -27.07 -5.70 -13.48
CA ARG A 271 -27.01 -4.74 -12.37
C ARG A 271 -25.76 -3.86 -12.44
N LEU A 272 -24.58 -4.43 -12.64
CA LEU A 272 -23.32 -3.66 -12.71
C LEU A 272 -23.31 -2.70 -13.90
N VAL A 273 -23.80 -3.14 -15.07
CA VAL A 273 -23.91 -2.28 -16.27
C VAL A 273 -24.91 -1.14 -16.02
N SER A 274 -26.07 -1.42 -15.43
CA SER A 274 -27.09 -0.41 -15.12
C SER A 274 -26.64 0.64 -14.09
N LEU A 275 -25.76 0.26 -13.15
CA LEU A 275 -25.18 1.15 -12.14
C LEU A 275 -24.02 1.98 -12.68
N SER A 276 -23.42 1.56 -13.79
CA SER A 276 -22.24 2.20 -14.37
C SER A 276 -22.65 3.27 -15.38
N ASN A 277 -22.75 4.53 -14.94
CA ASN A 277 -22.84 5.68 -15.85
C ASN A 277 -21.47 5.95 -16.50
N ILE A 278 -21.02 4.99 -17.33
CA ILE A 278 -19.67 4.94 -17.91
C ILE A 278 -19.34 6.18 -18.74
N ASP A 279 -20.34 6.79 -19.37
CA ASP A 279 -20.16 7.95 -20.24
C ASP A 279 -20.01 9.27 -19.48
N GLY A 280 -20.72 9.39 -18.35
CA GLY A 280 -20.68 10.59 -17.53
C GLY A 280 -19.56 10.58 -16.49
N LYS A 281 -19.29 9.42 -15.87
CA LYS A 281 -18.32 9.27 -14.77
C LYS A 281 -17.57 7.93 -14.85
N PRO A 282 -16.67 7.76 -15.83
CA PRO A 282 -15.92 6.53 -16.04
C PRO A 282 -15.11 6.01 -14.84
N PHE A 283 -14.39 6.88 -14.12
CA PHE A 283 -13.52 6.46 -13.01
C PHE A 283 -14.34 6.03 -11.79
N MET A 284 -15.40 6.79 -11.48
CA MET A 284 -16.34 6.43 -10.42
C MET A 284 -17.06 5.11 -10.72
N SER A 285 -17.38 4.84 -12.00
CA SER A 285 -17.98 3.58 -12.42
C SER A 285 -17.03 2.40 -12.21
N ALA A 286 -15.75 2.56 -12.56
CA ALA A 286 -14.73 1.55 -12.30
C ALA A 286 -14.53 1.28 -10.78
N ALA A 287 -14.55 2.35 -9.98
CA ALA A 287 -14.44 2.26 -8.53
C ALA A 287 -15.62 1.51 -7.91
N ALA A 288 -16.85 1.79 -8.34
CA ALA A 288 -18.04 1.08 -7.86
C ALA A 288 -18.01 -0.41 -8.18
N ILE A 289 -17.60 -0.77 -9.40
CA ILE A 289 -17.43 -2.17 -9.81
C ILE A 289 -16.39 -2.86 -8.91
N PHE A 290 -15.25 -2.20 -8.64
CA PHE A 290 -14.23 -2.76 -7.78
C PHE A 290 -14.72 -2.95 -6.34
N ALA A 291 -15.36 -1.94 -5.75
CA ALA A 291 -15.85 -1.98 -4.37
C ALA A 291 -16.81 -3.15 -4.13
N ILE A 292 -17.76 -3.37 -5.04
CA ILE A 292 -18.69 -4.51 -4.99
C ILE A 292 -17.93 -5.81 -4.90
N VAL A 293 -16.80 -5.92 -5.60
CA VAL A 293 -16.07 -7.16 -5.64
C VAL A 293 -15.13 -7.35 -4.46
N THR A 294 -14.51 -6.28 -3.96
CA THR A 294 -13.75 -6.37 -2.71
C THR A 294 -14.63 -6.92 -1.60
N VAL A 295 -15.90 -6.49 -1.54
CA VAL A 295 -16.88 -7.03 -0.60
C VAL A 295 -17.16 -8.51 -0.86
N LEU A 296 -17.35 -8.93 -2.12
CA LEU A 296 -17.58 -10.35 -2.45
C LEU A 296 -16.39 -11.25 -2.07
N LEU A 297 -15.17 -10.86 -2.43
CA LEU A 297 -13.95 -11.60 -2.09
C LEU A 297 -13.74 -11.68 -0.58
N TRP A 298 -14.09 -10.61 0.14
CA TRP A 298 -14.04 -10.61 1.59
C TRP A 298 -15.02 -11.60 2.21
N CYS A 299 -16.28 -11.60 1.76
CA CYS A 299 -17.27 -12.57 2.20
C CYS A 299 -16.78 -14.02 1.94
N CYS A 300 -16.17 -14.28 0.78
CA CYS A 300 -15.54 -15.56 0.48
C CYS A 300 -14.37 -15.87 1.43
N SER A 301 -13.53 -14.89 1.75
CA SER A 301 -12.41 -15.08 2.68
C SER A 301 -12.88 -15.43 4.10
N ILE A 302 -14.00 -14.84 4.54
CA ILE A 302 -14.63 -15.18 5.82
C ILE A 302 -15.14 -16.63 5.79
N LEU A 303 -15.81 -17.03 4.71
CA LEU A 303 -16.31 -18.40 4.53
C LEU A 303 -15.15 -19.42 4.55
N ILE A 304 -14.06 -19.14 3.81
CA ILE A 304 -12.88 -20.01 3.79
C ILE A 304 -12.24 -20.08 5.18
N PHE A 305 -12.03 -18.94 5.84
CA PHE A 305 -11.47 -18.89 7.19
C PHE A 305 -12.33 -19.67 8.20
N PHE A 306 -13.66 -19.59 8.06
CA PHE A 306 -14.60 -20.34 8.88
C PHE A 306 -14.50 -21.85 8.64
N VAL A 307 -14.50 -22.28 7.37
CA VAL A 307 -14.38 -23.69 6.97
C VAL A 307 -13.04 -24.28 7.41
N CYS A 308 -11.93 -23.60 7.14
CA CYS A 308 -10.58 -24.05 7.53
C CYS A 308 -10.37 -24.16 9.05
N ARG A 309 -11.27 -23.62 9.87
CA ARG A 309 -11.21 -23.69 11.33
C ARG A 309 -12.13 -24.77 11.92
N MET A 310 -13.05 -25.30 11.11
CA MET A 310 -13.90 -26.45 11.48
C MET A 310 -13.21 -27.79 11.23
N PHE A 311 -12.14 -27.79 10.42
CA PHE A 311 -11.24 -28.92 10.18
C PHE A 311 -9.93 -28.72 10.96
#